data_AF-A0A478FU90-F1
#
_entry.id   AF-A0A478FU90-F1
#
_cell.length_a   1.000
_cell.length_b   1.000
_cell.length_c   1.000
_cell.angle_alpha   90.00
_cell.angle_beta   90.00
_cell.angle_gamma   90.00
#
_symmetry.space_group_name_H-M   'P 1'
#
loop_
_entity.id
_entity.type
_entity.pdbx_description
1 polymer ?
#
loop_
_entity_poly.entity_id
_entity_poly.type
_entity_poly.pdbx_seq_one_letter_code
_entity_poly.pdbx_strand_id
1 'polypeptide(L)'
;MTPQTAAAVAAGTVAVGGSGVGAAYFAGAFPSSMENKTEQVETYKSQAEKQFTDKEYIGGSKEGVKKFLVESTKDTTYQGKLEEVWEKMNETGLGTTASPVTRPDKGDVKTAGKEDGVADYASKWCEYTSKLPLRTVPSGTEANKDTWDAFKDACFNTKTSN
;
A
#
# COMPACT_ATOMS: atom_id res chain seq x y z
N MET A 1 36.43 -43.55 -24.34
CA MET A 1 36.51 -42.28 -25.10
C MET A 1 35.64 -41.27 -24.38
N THR A 2 36.25 -40.16 -23.96
CA THR A 2 35.64 -39.08 -23.19
C THR A 2 35.29 -37.95 -24.17
N PRO A 3 34.10 -37.35 -24.17
CA PRO A 3 33.91 -36.06 -24.80
C PRO A 3 34.16 -34.94 -23.78
N GLN A 4 35.24 -34.18 -24.00
CA GLN A 4 35.47 -32.86 -23.42
C GLN A 4 35.34 -31.82 -24.54
N THR A 5 34.28 -31.01 -24.56
CA THR A 5 34.23 -29.65 -25.16
C THR A 5 32.88 -29.04 -24.75
N ALA A 6 32.78 -28.17 -23.73
CA ALA A 6 33.11 -26.74 -23.68
C ALA A 6 32.22 -25.84 -24.57
N ALA A 7 31.41 -25.03 -23.88
CA ALA A 7 30.92 -23.68 -24.20
C ALA A 7 30.10 -23.43 -25.49
N ALA A 8 28.84 -23.01 -25.31
CA ALA A 8 28.41 -21.64 -25.61
C ALA A 8 26.91 -21.49 -25.28
N VAL A 9 26.61 -20.62 -24.33
CA VAL A 9 25.27 -20.17 -24.00
C VAL A 9 24.96 -18.99 -24.92
N ALA A 10 23.91 -19.07 -25.74
CA ALA A 10 23.32 -17.89 -26.37
C ALA A 10 21.86 -18.13 -26.79
N ALA A 11 20.99 -17.32 -26.18
CA ALA A 11 19.81 -16.68 -26.75
C ALA A 11 18.65 -17.54 -27.30
N GLY A 12 17.60 -17.63 -26.48
CA GLY A 12 16.41 -16.79 -26.70
C GLY A 12 15.50 -17.17 -27.86
N THR A 13 14.62 -18.14 -27.64
CA THR A 13 13.28 -18.15 -28.23
C THR A 13 12.29 -18.64 -27.18
N VAL A 14 11.55 -17.74 -26.55
CA VAL A 14 10.30 -18.14 -25.88
C VAL A 14 9.19 -17.87 -26.89
N ALA A 15 8.68 -18.98 -27.41
CA ALA A 15 7.51 -19.03 -28.25
C ALA A 15 6.33 -18.37 -27.53
N VAL A 16 5.76 -17.34 -28.15
CA VAL A 16 4.47 -16.77 -27.74
C VAL A 16 3.39 -17.75 -28.19
N GLY A 17 2.89 -18.53 -27.24
CA GLY A 17 1.77 -19.42 -27.44
C GLY A 17 1.23 -19.93 -26.11
N GLY A 18 -0.05 -19.65 -25.85
CA GLY A 18 -0.85 -20.40 -24.88
C GLY A 18 -0.87 -19.86 -23.46
N SER A 19 -1.99 -19.22 -23.11
CA SER A 19 -2.75 -19.44 -21.87
C SER A 19 -2.05 -20.17 -20.72
N GLY A 20 -1.78 -19.41 -19.65
CA GLY A 20 -1.77 -19.95 -18.28
C GLY A 20 -0.41 -20.02 -17.59
N VAL A 21 -0.54 -20.02 -16.27
CA VAL A 21 0.44 -20.40 -15.24
C VAL A 21 1.36 -19.29 -14.76
N GLY A 22 1.27 -19.04 -13.45
CA GLY A 22 1.84 -17.90 -12.75
C GLY A 22 3.36 -17.87 -12.73
N ALA A 23 3.90 -16.67 -12.79
CA ALA A 23 5.28 -16.42 -12.43
C ALA A 23 5.36 -16.32 -10.90
N ALA A 24 5.92 -17.37 -10.31
CA ALA A 24 6.27 -17.45 -8.91
C ALA A 24 7.22 -16.30 -8.53
N TYR A 25 6.82 -15.52 -7.52
CA TYR A 25 7.67 -14.55 -6.87
C TYR A 25 8.80 -15.30 -6.12
N PHE A 26 9.93 -15.52 -6.80
CA PHE A 26 11.17 -15.90 -6.15
C PHE A 26 11.98 -14.64 -5.83
N ALA A 27 12.25 -14.47 -4.54
CA ALA A 27 13.04 -13.41 -3.97
C ALA A 27 14.51 -13.46 -4.44
N GLY A 28 15.08 -12.28 -4.68
CA GLY A 28 16.53 -12.04 -4.61
C GLY A 28 17.33 -12.24 -5.89
N ALA A 29 17.31 -11.25 -6.79
CA ALA A 29 18.46 -10.89 -7.63
C ALA A 29 18.11 -9.62 -8.42
N PHE A 30 18.73 -8.49 -8.09
CA PHE A 30 18.74 -7.33 -8.97
C PHE A 30 19.68 -7.62 -10.15
N PRO A 31 19.24 -7.41 -11.40
CA PRO A 31 20.13 -6.93 -12.42
C PRO A 31 19.77 -5.49 -12.76
N SER A 32 20.67 -4.60 -12.34
CA SER A 32 20.80 -3.26 -12.89
C SER A 32 21.07 -3.37 -14.40
N SER A 33 20.46 -2.47 -15.17
CA SER A 33 20.61 -2.28 -16.63
C SER A 33 19.48 -2.85 -17.47
N MET A 34 18.33 -2.17 -17.42
CA MET A 34 17.49 -1.98 -18.59
C MET A 34 16.87 -0.58 -18.48
N GLU A 35 17.39 0.35 -19.29
CA GLU A 35 16.58 1.46 -19.81
C GLU A 35 15.42 0.81 -20.58
N ASN A 36 14.31 0.61 -19.91
CA ASN A 36 13.05 0.23 -20.51
C ASN A 36 12.01 1.13 -19.89
N LYS A 37 11.08 1.64 -20.71
CA LYS A 37 9.87 2.29 -20.25
C LYS A 37 9.28 1.44 -19.13
N THR A 38 9.51 1.83 -17.89
CA THR A 38 8.78 1.30 -16.76
C THR A 38 7.35 1.67 -17.10
N GLU A 39 6.53 0.70 -17.50
CA GLU A 39 5.11 0.78 -17.16
C GLU A 39 5.14 1.10 -15.67
N GLN A 40 5.00 2.38 -15.32
CA GLN A 40 4.82 2.77 -13.93
C GLN A 40 3.59 2.00 -13.53
N VAL A 41 3.80 0.91 -12.79
CA VAL A 41 2.71 0.13 -12.24
C VAL A 41 2.01 1.09 -11.32
N GLU A 42 0.91 1.67 -11.80
CA GLU A 42 0.16 2.64 -11.03
C GLU A 42 -0.22 1.96 -9.72
N THR A 43 0.07 2.61 -8.60
CA THR A 43 -0.26 2.10 -7.28
C THR A 43 -1.42 2.88 -6.69
N TYR A 44 -1.96 2.40 -5.59
CA TYR A 44 -2.96 3.14 -4.81
C TYR A 44 -2.50 4.59 -4.53
N LYS A 45 -1.24 4.78 -4.14
CA LYS A 45 -0.70 6.12 -3.86
C LYS A 45 -0.65 6.98 -5.12
N SER A 46 -0.04 6.49 -6.20
CA SER A 46 0.08 7.27 -7.43
C SER A 46 -1.28 7.63 -8.05
N GLN A 47 -2.29 6.76 -7.92
CA GLN A 47 -3.66 7.07 -8.33
C GLN A 47 -4.31 8.13 -7.42
N ALA A 48 -4.11 8.03 -6.11
CA ALA A 48 -4.71 8.96 -5.16
C ALA A 48 -4.09 10.36 -5.28
N GLU A 49 -2.77 10.45 -5.50
CA GLU A 49 -2.06 11.71 -5.75
C GLU A 49 -2.51 12.39 -7.05
N LYS A 50 -2.99 11.63 -8.05
CA LYS A 50 -3.60 12.20 -9.26
C LYS A 50 -5.02 12.75 -9.01
N GLN A 51 -5.76 12.17 -8.06
CA GLN A 51 -7.11 12.63 -7.72
C GLN A 51 -7.11 13.81 -6.74
N PHE A 52 -6.16 13.84 -5.81
CA PHE A 52 -6.13 14.85 -4.75
C PHE A 52 -5.12 15.95 -5.04
N THR A 53 -5.61 17.16 -5.25
CA THR A 53 -4.77 18.38 -5.35
C THR A 53 -4.60 19.08 -3.99
N ASP A 54 -5.61 18.93 -3.14
CA ASP A 54 -5.85 19.63 -1.87
C ASP A 54 -5.55 18.77 -0.63
N LYS A 55 -5.30 17.47 -0.82
CA LYS A 55 -4.86 16.55 0.24
C LYS A 55 -3.40 16.18 0.10
N GLU A 56 -2.80 15.74 1.20
CA GLU A 56 -1.47 15.16 1.26
C GLU A 56 -1.51 13.74 1.83
N TYR A 57 -0.54 12.93 1.42
CA TYR A 57 -0.37 11.57 1.95
C TYR A 57 0.26 11.63 3.35
N ILE A 58 -0.52 11.27 4.37
CA ILE A 58 -0.12 11.29 5.78
C ILE A 58 0.26 9.91 6.31
N GLY A 59 -0.15 8.85 5.59
CA GLY A 59 0.09 7.45 5.96
C GLY A 59 1.54 6.99 5.81
N GLY A 60 2.45 7.85 5.36
CA GLY A 60 3.88 7.54 5.20
C GLY A 60 4.66 7.52 6.50
N SER A 61 4.10 8.02 7.59
CA SER A 61 4.70 7.93 8.91
C SER A 61 3.63 7.86 10.00
N LYS A 62 3.97 7.20 11.11
CA LYS A 62 3.14 7.15 12.30
C LYS A 62 2.86 8.57 12.82
N GLU A 63 3.86 9.45 12.83
CA GLU A 63 3.71 10.84 13.28
C GLU A 63 2.74 11.64 12.40
N GLY A 64 2.75 11.38 11.08
CA GLY A 64 1.83 12.00 10.13
C GLY A 64 0.38 11.69 10.46
N VAL A 65 0.06 10.42 10.73
CA VAL A 65 -1.28 10.01 11.17
C VAL A 65 -1.60 10.50 12.58
N LYS A 66 -0.66 10.32 13.52
CA LYS A 66 -0.85 10.63 14.94
C LYS A 66 -1.20 12.10 15.15
N LYS A 67 -0.59 13.02 14.39
CA LYS A 67 -0.90 14.45 14.45
C LYS A 67 -2.41 14.74 14.35
N PHE A 68 -3.16 13.99 13.55
CA PHE A 68 -4.60 14.23 13.38
C PHE A 68 -5.47 13.52 14.45
N LEU A 69 -4.87 12.67 15.28
CA LEU A 69 -5.54 11.94 16.34
C LEU A 69 -5.34 12.57 17.73
N VAL A 70 -4.22 13.26 17.95
CA VAL A 70 -3.87 13.89 19.25
C VAL A 70 -4.83 15.02 19.57
N GLU A 71 -5.25 15.11 20.84
CA GLU A 71 -6.25 16.06 21.33
C GLU A 71 -5.97 17.54 20.97
N SER A 72 -4.71 17.97 20.98
CA SER A 72 -4.30 19.36 20.68
C SER A 72 -4.38 19.74 19.20
N THR A 73 -4.37 18.75 18.30
CA THR A 73 -4.44 18.91 16.83
C THR A 73 -5.52 18.01 16.25
N LYS A 74 -6.53 17.71 17.07
CA LYS A 74 -7.57 16.71 16.81
C LYS A 74 -8.40 17.14 15.63
N ASP A 75 -8.30 16.38 14.56
CA ASP A 75 -9.16 16.52 13.41
C ASP A 75 -10.33 15.55 13.57
N THR A 76 -11.44 16.06 14.10
CA THR A 76 -12.65 15.26 14.34
C THR A 76 -13.23 14.71 13.03
N THR A 77 -12.97 15.38 11.91
CA THR A 77 -13.39 14.90 10.58
C THR A 77 -12.53 13.71 10.17
N TYR A 78 -11.22 13.80 10.35
CA TYR A 78 -10.30 12.69 10.09
C TYR A 78 -10.63 11.48 10.96
N GLN A 79 -10.84 11.67 12.27
CA GLN A 79 -11.23 10.57 13.17
C GLN A 79 -12.55 9.92 12.77
N GLY A 80 -13.55 10.71 12.38
CA GLY A 80 -14.83 10.18 11.91
C GLY A 80 -14.67 9.31 10.66
N LYS A 81 -13.90 9.80 9.68
CA LYS A 81 -13.60 9.05 8.45
C LYS A 81 -12.80 7.78 8.73
N LEU A 82 -11.75 7.88 9.54
CA LEU A 82 -10.90 6.75 9.91
C LEU A 82 -11.72 5.67 10.65
N GLU A 83 -12.61 6.06 11.56
CA GLU A 83 -13.52 5.14 12.25
C GLU A 83 -14.52 4.49 11.29
N GLU A 84 -15.06 5.22 10.32
CA GLU A 84 -16.00 4.69 9.32
C GLU A 84 -15.34 3.59 8.47
N VAL A 85 -14.10 3.82 8.02
CA VAL A 85 -13.37 2.90 7.16
C VAL A 85 -12.55 1.86 7.92
N TRP A 86 -12.52 1.90 9.26
CA TRP A 86 -11.69 1.04 10.10
C TRP A 86 -11.86 -0.46 9.80
N GLU A 87 -13.11 -0.91 9.63
CA GLU A 87 -13.40 -2.32 9.34
C GLU A 87 -12.95 -2.74 7.94
N LYS A 88 -12.77 -1.79 7.03
CA LYS A 88 -12.28 -2.01 5.66
C LYS A 88 -10.76 -2.05 5.61
N MET A 89 -10.07 -1.60 6.66
CA MET A 89 -8.63 -1.73 6.83
C MET A 89 -8.32 -3.15 7.32
N ASN A 90 -8.16 -4.07 6.38
CA ASN A 90 -7.85 -5.46 6.69
C ASN A 90 -6.35 -5.64 7.03
N GLU A 91 -6.06 -6.45 8.04
CA GLU A 91 -4.70 -6.83 8.46
C GLU A 91 -4.03 -7.88 7.55
N THR A 92 -4.74 -8.39 6.54
CA THR A 92 -4.22 -9.41 5.62
C THR A 92 -3.00 -8.87 4.87
N GLY A 93 -1.85 -9.49 5.12
CA GLY A 93 -0.58 -9.07 4.52
C GLY A 93 0.18 -7.99 5.31
N LEU A 94 -0.34 -7.55 6.46
CA LEU A 94 0.34 -6.64 7.37
C LEU A 94 1.17 -7.38 8.42
N GLY A 95 2.43 -6.96 8.54
CA GLY A 95 3.39 -7.57 9.45
C GLY A 95 3.99 -8.87 8.92
N THR A 96 4.85 -9.46 9.74
CA THR A 96 5.41 -10.80 9.50
C THR A 96 5.09 -11.68 10.70
N THR A 97 5.28 -13.00 10.58
CA THR A 97 5.15 -13.91 11.73
C THR A 97 6.04 -13.51 12.90
N ALA A 98 7.14 -12.80 12.64
CA ALA A 98 8.07 -12.28 13.65
C ALA A 98 7.64 -10.92 14.24
N SER A 99 6.83 -10.15 13.51
CA SER A 99 6.33 -8.83 13.92
C SER A 99 4.87 -8.68 13.50
N PRO A 100 3.93 -9.35 14.20
CA PRO A 100 2.52 -9.23 13.90
C PRO A 100 2.05 -7.80 14.15
N VAL A 101 1.18 -7.31 13.27
CA VAL A 101 0.55 -6.00 13.42
C VAL A 101 -0.85 -6.21 13.97
N THR A 102 -1.02 -5.95 15.27
CA THR A 102 -2.33 -6.06 15.91
C THR A 102 -3.18 -4.84 15.57
N ARG A 103 -4.39 -5.08 15.06
CA ARG A 103 -5.39 -4.01 14.82
C ARG A 103 -6.02 -3.56 16.15
N PRO A 104 -5.93 -2.27 16.51
CA PRO A 104 -6.67 -1.71 17.65
C PRO A 104 -8.18 -1.82 17.47
N ASP A 105 -8.93 -1.72 18.57
CA ASP A 105 -10.38 -1.69 18.53
C ASP A 105 -10.87 -0.43 17.80
N LYS A 106 -11.97 -0.54 17.05
CA LYS A 106 -12.56 0.61 16.35
C LYS A 106 -12.82 1.80 17.29
N GLY A 107 -13.23 1.54 18.54
CA GLY A 107 -13.45 2.57 19.56
C GLY A 107 -12.18 3.29 20.00
N ASP A 108 -10.99 2.71 19.78
CA ASP A 108 -9.72 3.35 20.13
C ASP A 108 -9.43 4.57 19.24
N VAL A 109 -10.00 4.66 18.03
CA VAL A 109 -9.81 5.78 17.09
C VAL A 109 -10.15 7.13 17.73
N LYS A 110 -11.16 7.16 18.61
CA LYS A 110 -11.64 8.38 19.29
C LYS A 110 -11.21 8.46 20.76
N THR A 111 -10.52 7.45 21.26
CA THR A 111 -10.16 7.34 22.67
C THR A 111 -8.84 8.04 22.94
N ALA A 112 -8.86 8.99 23.88
CA ALA A 112 -7.66 9.71 24.30
C ALA A 112 -6.64 8.74 24.93
N GLY A 113 -5.36 8.88 24.57
CA GLY A 113 -4.28 8.01 25.01
C GLY A 113 -4.11 6.72 24.20
N LYS A 114 -4.95 6.48 23.18
CA LYS A 114 -4.86 5.33 22.25
C LYS A 114 -4.35 5.70 20.86
N GLU A 115 -4.09 6.98 20.63
CA GLU A 115 -3.70 7.55 19.33
C GLU A 115 -2.43 6.89 18.78
N ASP A 116 -1.53 6.48 19.68
CA ASP A 116 -0.26 5.87 19.31
C ASP A 116 -0.44 4.51 18.61
N GLY A 117 -1.32 3.65 19.15
CA GLY A 117 -1.63 2.34 18.57
C GLY A 117 -2.44 2.47 17.28
N VAL A 118 -3.40 3.38 17.26
CA VAL A 118 -4.22 3.68 16.07
C VAL A 118 -3.34 4.21 14.93
N ALA A 119 -2.45 5.16 15.22
CA ALA A 119 -1.53 5.72 14.24
C ALA A 119 -0.49 4.71 13.74
N ASP A 120 0.03 3.85 14.62
CA ASP A 120 0.97 2.79 14.22
C ASP A 120 0.30 1.82 13.23
N TYR A 121 -0.90 1.34 13.56
CA TYR A 121 -1.65 0.45 12.69
C TYR A 121 -1.99 1.11 11.35
N ALA A 122 -2.58 2.31 11.40
CA ALA A 122 -3.02 3.02 10.20
C ALA A 122 -1.85 3.37 9.28
N SER A 123 -0.72 3.85 9.82
CA SER A 123 0.47 4.15 9.01
C SER A 123 1.04 2.89 8.33
N LYS A 124 1.11 1.75 9.03
CA LYS A 124 1.55 0.48 8.42
C LYS A 124 0.59 0.00 7.34
N TRP A 125 -0.72 0.09 7.60
CA TRP A 125 -1.76 -0.26 6.63
C TRP A 125 -1.68 0.61 5.38
N CYS A 126 -1.48 1.92 5.57
CA CYS A 126 -1.27 2.87 4.48
C CYS A 126 0.01 2.57 3.70
N GLU A 127 1.13 2.31 4.37
CA GLU A 127 2.39 2.00 3.71
C GLU A 127 2.30 0.73 2.88
N TYR A 128 1.68 -0.32 3.41
CA TYR A 128 1.43 -1.56 2.69
C TYR A 128 0.54 -1.32 1.46
N THR A 129 -0.64 -0.71 1.67
CA THR A 129 -1.64 -0.47 0.62
C THR A 129 -1.11 0.48 -0.46
N SER A 130 -0.30 1.47 -0.08
CA SER A 130 0.30 2.46 -1.01
C SER A 130 1.17 1.82 -2.09
N LYS A 131 1.75 0.66 -1.80
CA LYS A 131 2.65 -0.10 -2.68
C LYS A 131 1.91 -1.13 -3.53
N LEU A 132 0.63 -1.40 -3.24
CA LEU A 132 -0.16 -2.35 -4.01
C LEU A 132 -0.44 -1.80 -5.41
N PRO A 133 -0.38 -2.64 -6.45
CA PRO A 133 -0.68 -2.23 -7.81
C PRO A 133 -2.18 -1.95 -7.96
N LEU A 134 -2.51 -0.79 -8.53
CA LEU A 134 -3.86 -0.36 -8.86
C LEU A 134 -3.85 0.34 -10.23
N ARG A 135 -4.03 -0.46 -11.29
CA ARG A 135 -4.07 0.01 -12.68
C ARG A 135 -5.29 0.86 -13.00
N THR A 136 -6.37 0.74 -12.23
CA THR A 136 -7.60 1.47 -12.47
C THR A 136 -8.26 1.77 -11.14
N VAL A 137 -8.68 3.02 -10.98
CA VAL A 137 -9.44 3.44 -9.80
C VAL A 137 -10.79 2.70 -9.83
N PRO A 138 -11.10 1.91 -8.78
CA PRO A 138 -12.35 1.17 -8.75
C PRO A 138 -13.54 2.14 -8.67
N SER A 139 -14.57 1.87 -9.45
CA SER A 139 -15.82 2.61 -9.53
C SER A 139 -17.01 1.66 -9.34
N GLY A 140 -18.08 2.12 -8.69
CA GLY A 140 -19.29 1.29 -8.53
C GLY A 140 -19.20 0.21 -7.44
N THR A 141 -19.14 -1.07 -7.80
CA THR A 141 -19.21 -2.23 -6.87
C THR A 141 -18.03 -3.21 -7.03
N GLU A 142 -16.90 -2.70 -7.50
CA GLU A 142 -15.72 -3.52 -7.78
C GLU A 142 -15.02 -4.02 -6.50
N ALA A 143 -14.34 -5.17 -6.61
CA ALA A 143 -13.72 -5.92 -5.50
C ALA A 143 -12.67 -5.14 -4.68
N ASN A 144 -12.20 -3.99 -5.17
CA ASN A 144 -11.21 -3.13 -4.52
C ASN A 144 -11.77 -1.79 -4.04
N LYS A 145 -13.07 -1.54 -4.21
CA LYS A 145 -13.66 -0.24 -3.87
C LYS A 145 -13.55 0.06 -2.38
N ASP A 146 -13.80 -0.91 -1.51
CA ASP A 146 -13.73 -0.70 -0.07
C ASP A 146 -12.30 -0.41 0.40
N THR A 147 -11.31 -1.13 -0.13
CA THR A 147 -9.89 -0.86 0.10
C THR A 147 -9.48 0.52 -0.41
N TRP A 148 -9.98 0.90 -1.59
CA TRP A 148 -9.71 2.20 -2.20
C TRP A 148 -10.32 3.37 -1.40
N ASP A 149 -11.59 3.26 -1.02
CA ASP A 149 -12.26 4.27 -0.20
C ASP A 149 -11.57 4.39 1.16
N ALA A 150 -11.25 3.26 1.80
CA ALA A 150 -10.47 3.25 3.04
C ALA A 150 -9.09 3.89 2.88
N PHE A 151 -8.41 3.65 1.75
CA PHE A 151 -7.08 4.20 1.49
C PHE A 151 -7.10 5.72 1.38
N LYS A 152 -8.07 6.27 0.64
CA LYS A 152 -8.22 7.72 0.50
C LYS A 152 -8.54 8.40 1.83
N ASP A 153 -9.35 7.78 2.67
CA ASP A 153 -9.84 8.40 3.90
C ASP A 153 -8.91 8.19 5.09
N ALA A 154 -8.22 7.05 5.16
CA ALA A 154 -7.24 6.78 6.22
C ALA A 154 -5.86 7.38 5.93
N CYS A 155 -5.43 7.41 4.66
CA CYS A 155 -4.04 7.71 4.31
C CYS A 155 -3.81 9.11 3.74
N PHE A 156 -4.88 9.84 3.39
CA PHE A 156 -4.80 11.22 2.91
C PHE A 156 -5.64 12.13 3.78
N ASN A 157 -5.09 13.28 4.13
CA ASN A 157 -5.86 14.34 4.79
C ASN A 157 -5.63 15.69 4.11
N THR A 158 -6.52 16.65 4.36
CA THR A 158 -6.37 18.01 3.85
C THR A 158 -5.04 18.61 4.27
N LYS A 159 -4.37 19.28 3.32
CA LYS A 159 -3.12 19.98 3.60
C LYS A 159 -3.35 20.95 4.74
N THR A 160 -2.62 20.78 5.84
CA THR A 160 -2.68 21.77 6.91
C THR A 160 -1.85 22.96 6.43
N SER A 161 -2.51 23.98 5.85
CA SER A 161 -1.86 25.26 5.58
C SER A 161 -1.37 25.81 6.92
N ASN A 162 -0.05 25.80 7.10
CA ASN A 162 0.64 26.47 8.19
C ASN A 162 0.82 27.94 7.82
#